data_AF-A0A2M8ETD6-F1
#
_entry.id   AF-A0A2M8ETD6-F1
#
_cell.length_a   1.000
_cell.length_b   1.000
_cell.length_c   1.000
_cell.angle_alpha   90.00
_cell.angle_beta   90.00
_cell.angle_gamma   90.00
#
_symmetry.space_group_name_H-M   'P 1'
#
loop_
_entity.id
_entity.type
_entity.pdbx_description
1 polymer ?
#
loop_
_entity_poly.entity_id
_entity_poly.type
_entity_poly.pdbx_seq_one_letter_code
_entity_poly.pdbx_strand_id
1 'polypeptide(L)'
;MAIKHKNRPQLPLTELPENRKITFSFEYYDTSCDDYCISNQKWSKEQIKKALGRLKDISSKSFNQLRKERGVYHFYEVYWEQTIKKEEFPNPAVNHMSPFHFALLGVNRQLARVYGAYYAGTFFIVWFDLDHEIWHSPLKHT
;
A
#
# COMPACT_ATOMS: atom_id res chain seq x y z
N MET A 1 -30.70 -20.81 -0.35
CA MET A 1 -30.60 -19.48 0.31
C MET A 1 -29.47 -18.71 -0.36
N ALA A 2 -29.77 -17.62 -1.04
CA ALA A 2 -28.77 -16.82 -1.74
C ALA A 2 -28.00 -15.93 -0.75
N ILE A 3 -26.68 -16.06 -0.73
CA ILE A 3 -25.80 -15.22 0.09
C ILE A 3 -25.81 -13.82 -0.53
N LYS A 4 -26.50 -12.88 0.11
CA LYS A 4 -26.39 -11.45 -0.23
C LYS A 4 -24.93 -11.04 -0.02
N HIS A 5 -24.18 -10.84 -1.11
CA HIS A 5 -22.93 -10.09 -1.07
C HIS A 5 -23.27 -8.71 -0.49
N LYS A 6 -22.86 -8.46 0.77
CA LYS A 6 -22.93 -7.12 1.34
C LYS A 6 -22.18 -6.19 0.38
N ASN A 7 -22.90 -5.21 -0.16
CA ASN A 7 -22.34 -4.13 -0.96
C ASN A 7 -21.14 -3.57 -0.20
N ARG A 8 -19.92 -3.81 -0.71
CA ARG A 8 -18.76 -3.06 -0.22
C ARG A 8 -19.03 -1.59 -0.53
N PRO A 9 -18.77 -0.66 0.40
CA PRO A 9 -18.72 0.75 0.06
C PRO A 9 -17.79 0.88 -1.14
N GLN A 10 -18.33 1.29 -2.29
CA GLN A 10 -17.49 1.67 -3.42
C GLN A 10 -16.96 3.05 -3.05
N LEU A 11 -15.71 3.11 -2.60
CA LEU A 11 -15.00 4.39 -2.58
C LEU A 11 -15.03 4.93 -4.02
N PRO A 12 -15.23 6.24 -4.21
CA PRO A 12 -15.08 6.83 -5.53
C PRO A 12 -13.69 6.43 -6.05
N LEU A 13 -13.66 5.71 -7.17
CA LEU A 13 -12.41 5.28 -7.80
C LEU A 13 -11.55 6.51 -8.04
N THR A 14 -10.38 6.55 -7.39
CA THR A 14 -9.43 7.63 -7.62
C THR A 14 -9.05 7.66 -9.09
N GLU A 15 -9.24 8.80 -9.76
CA GLU A 15 -8.79 8.99 -11.13
C GLU A 15 -7.26 9.12 -11.16
N LEU A 16 -6.60 8.08 -11.69
CA LEU A 16 -5.16 8.02 -11.82
C LEU A 16 -4.73 8.40 -13.26
N PRO A 17 -3.70 9.24 -13.44
CA PRO A 17 -3.27 9.72 -14.74
C PRO A 17 -2.57 8.62 -15.55
N GLU A 18 -3.27 8.02 -16.50
CA GLU A 18 -2.89 6.75 -17.16
C GLU A 18 -1.45 6.70 -17.69
N ASN A 19 -0.99 7.78 -18.31
CA ASN A 19 0.32 7.83 -18.99
C ASN A 19 1.46 8.36 -18.12
N ARG A 20 1.20 8.75 -16.87
CA ARG A 20 2.25 9.19 -15.95
C ARG A 20 2.85 8.00 -15.21
N LYS A 21 4.14 8.09 -14.94
CA LYS A 21 4.83 7.19 -14.02
C LYS A 21 4.58 7.63 -12.58
N ILE A 22 4.64 6.67 -11.66
CA ILE A 22 4.53 6.95 -10.23
C ILE A 22 5.86 7.46 -9.68
N THR A 23 5.81 8.55 -8.92
CA THR A 23 6.94 9.04 -8.14
C THR A 23 6.71 8.71 -6.67
N PHE A 24 7.73 8.19 -5.99
CA PHE A 24 7.68 7.95 -4.55
C PHE A 24 8.29 9.14 -3.79
N SER A 25 7.61 9.59 -2.74
CA SER A 25 8.11 10.56 -1.77
C SER A 25 8.12 9.93 -0.38
N PHE A 26 9.10 10.31 0.44
CA PHE A 26 9.21 9.91 1.86
C PHE A 26 8.90 11.08 2.81
N GLU A 27 8.34 12.18 2.29
CA GLU A 27 8.05 13.40 3.07
C GLU A 27 7.17 13.13 4.31
N TYR A 28 6.24 12.18 4.21
CA TYR A 28 5.32 11.80 5.29
C TYR A 28 5.61 10.40 5.84
N TYR A 29 6.84 9.92 5.67
CA TYR A 29 7.24 8.61 6.17
C TYR A 29 7.25 8.60 7.70
N ASP A 30 6.39 7.78 8.29
CA ASP A 30 6.22 7.70 9.74
C ASP A 30 7.29 6.80 10.37
N THR A 31 8.26 7.44 11.02
CA THR A 31 9.32 6.76 11.76
C THR A 31 8.96 6.52 13.24
N SER A 32 7.80 6.97 13.70
CA SER A 32 7.37 6.85 15.10
C SER A 32 6.67 5.52 15.40
N CYS A 33 6.11 4.87 14.38
CA CYS A 33 5.47 3.57 14.51
C CYS A 33 6.45 2.43 14.16
N ASP A 34 7.11 1.88 15.18
CA ASP A 34 8.13 0.83 15.00
C ASP A 34 7.62 -0.36 14.17
N ASP A 35 6.37 -0.80 14.37
CA ASP A 35 5.80 -1.94 13.65
C ASP A 35 5.69 -1.74 12.14
N TYR A 36 5.57 -0.49 11.67
CA TYR A 36 5.38 -0.17 10.26
C TYR A 36 6.51 0.68 9.67
N CYS A 37 7.72 0.43 10.17
CA CYS A 37 8.92 1.17 9.82
C CYS A 37 10.00 0.23 9.26
N ILE A 38 10.57 0.57 8.09
CA ILE A 38 11.61 -0.23 7.42
C ILE A 38 12.94 -0.24 8.17
N SER A 39 13.17 0.72 9.07
CA SER A 39 14.36 0.76 9.93
C SER A 39 14.19 -0.03 11.24
N ASN A 40 13.04 -0.67 11.47
CA ASN A 40 12.88 -1.58 12.59
C ASN A 40 13.74 -2.84 12.41
N GLN A 41 14.21 -3.41 13.51
CA GLN A 41 15.02 -4.62 13.58
C GLN A 41 14.34 -5.86 12.96
N LYS A 42 13.03 -5.82 12.69
CA LYS A 42 12.30 -6.89 11.97
C LYS A 42 12.79 -7.05 10.51
N TRP A 43 13.25 -5.98 9.86
CA TRP A 43 13.68 -6.02 8.47
C TRP A 43 15.15 -6.43 8.33
N SER A 44 15.42 -7.55 7.64
CA SER A 44 16.77 -7.92 7.26
C SER A 44 17.31 -7.01 6.15
N LYS A 45 18.64 -6.85 6.07
CA LYS A 45 19.29 -6.07 4.99
C LYS A 45 18.87 -6.53 3.59
N GLU A 46 18.64 -7.82 3.42
CA GLU A 46 18.20 -8.41 2.14
C GLU A 46 16.74 -8.08 1.83
N GLN A 47 15.86 -8.10 2.84
CA GLN A 47 14.46 -7.68 2.70
C GLN A 47 14.38 -6.20 2.32
N ILE A 48 15.18 -5.34 2.95
CA ILE A 48 15.27 -3.91 2.61
C ILE A 48 15.73 -3.73 1.16
N LYS A 49 16.81 -4.39 0.75
CA LYS A 49 17.30 -4.34 -0.65
C LYS A 49 16.22 -4.77 -1.64
N LYS A 50 15.49 -5.86 -1.34
CA LYS A 50 14.40 -6.34 -2.19
C LYS A 50 13.22 -5.36 -2.24
N ALA A 51 12.85 -4.76 -1.11
CA ALA A 51 11.80 -3.75 -1.06
C ALA A 51 12.15 -2.51 -1.89
N LEU A 52 13.36 -1.97 -1.73
CA LEU A 52 13.83 -0.84 -2.54
C LEU A 52 13.90 -1.18 -4.04
N GLY A 53 14.38 -2.39 -4.37
CA GLY A 53 14.36 -2.90 -5.74
C GLY A 53 12.95 -2.99 -6.32
N ARG A 54 11.96 -3.40 -5.51
CA ARG A 54 10.57 -3.45 -5.92
C ARG A 54 9.95 -2.06 -6.09
N LEU A 55 10.25 -1.11 -5.20
CA LEU A 55 9.84 0.29 -5.38
C LEU A 55 10.41 0.88 -6.68
N LYS A 56 11.68 0.57 -7.01
CA LYS A 56 12.31 0.97 -8.28
C LYS A 56 11.60 0.36 -9.50
N ASP A 57 11.21 -0.91 -9.42
CA ASP A 57 10.43 -1.57 -10.48
C ASP A 57 9.06 -0.89 -10.66
N ILE A 58 8.34 -0.65 -9.56
CA ILE A 58 7.04 0.04 -9.59
C ILE A 58 7.17 1.47 -10.16
N SER A 59 8.20 2.23 -9.77
CA SER A 59 8.40 3.60 -10.28
C SER A 59 8.73 3.69 -11.76
N SER A 60 9.16 2.59 -12.37
CA SER A 60 9.40 2.53 -13.82
C SER A 60 8.10 2.45 -14.63
N LYS A 61 6.98 2.06 -14.00
CA LYS A 61 5.70 1.77 -14.65
C LYS A 61 4.77 2.98 -14.67
N SER A 62 3.95 3.06 -15.71
CA SER A 62 2.83 4.02 -15.76
C SER A 62 1.63 3.53 -14.96
N PHE A 63 0.72 4.44 -14.60
CA PHE A 63 -0.53 4.06 -13.93
C PHE A 63 -1.39 3.10 -14.76
N ASN A 64 -1.37 3.21 -16.09
CA ASN A 64 -2.03 2.24 -16.97
C ASN A 64 -1.43 0.84 -16.81
N GLN A 65 -0.10 0.71 -16.75
CA GLN A 65 0.57 -0.56 -16.52
C GLN A 65 0.25 -1.12 -15.13
N LEU A 66 0.31 -0.28 -14.10
CA LEU A 66 -0.04 -0.67 -12.73
C LEU A 66 -1.51 -1.09 -12.61
N ARG A 67 -2.43 -0.48 -13.37
CA ARG A 67 -3.85 -0.87 -13.43
C ARG A 67 -4.03 -2.22 -14.13
N LYS A 68 -3.31 -2.49 -15.24
CA LYS A 68 -3.33 -3.79 -15.94
C LYS A 68 -2.74 -4.91 -15.09
N GLU A 69 -1.68 -4.60 -14.33
CA GLU A 69 -0.98 -5.53 -13.43
C GLU A 69 -1.47 -5.41 -11.97
N ARG A 70 -2.70 -4.89 -11.75
CA ARG A 70 -3.21 -4.56 -10.40
C ARG A 70 -3.24 -5.76 -9.45
N GLY A 71 -3.53 -6.95 -9.98
CA GLY A 71 -3.50 -8.20 -9.22
C GLY A 71 -2.10 -8.62 -8.79
N VAL A 72 -1.06 -8.24 -9.56
CA VAL A 72 0.34 -8.57 -9.27
C VAL A 72 0.89 -7.64 -8.18
N TYR A 73 0.78 -6.33 -8.35
CA TYR A 73 1.31 -5.38 -7.35
C TYR A 73 0.37 -5.14 -6.18
N HIS A 74 -0.80 -5.78 -6.16
CA HIS A 74 -1.86 -5.50 -5.20
C HIS A 74 -2.09 -3.99 -5.02
N PHE A 75 -2.13 -3.26 -6.14
CA PHE A 75 -2.29 -1.81 -6.12
C PHE A 75 -3.75 -1.44 -5.84
N TYR A 76 -4.11 -1.37 -4.56
CA TYR A 76 -5.48 -1.16 -4.12
C TYR A 76 -5.60 0.05 -3.20
N GLU A 77 -6.77 0.67 -3.23
CA GLU A 77 -7.13 1.70 -2.27
C GLU A 77 -7.24 1.07 -0.88
N VAL A 78 -6.87 1.83 0.14
CA VAL A 78 -7.00 1.39 1.53
C VAL A 78 -8.43 1.67 2.00
N TYR A 79 -9.07 0.67 2.58
CA TYR A 79 -10.38 0.79 3.18
C TYR A 79 -10.20 0.76 4.70
N TRP A 80 -10.07 1.94 5.32
CA TRP A 80 -9.70 2.07 6.75
C TRP A 80 -10.60 1.26 7.71
N GLU A 81 -11.90 1.18 7.42
CA GLU A 81 -12.83 0.35 8.20
C GLU A 81 -12.44 -1.14 8.26
N GLN A 82 -11.67 -1.63 7.28
CA GLN A 82 -11.21 -3.01 7.14
C GLN A 82 -9.79 -3.24 7.67
N THR A 83 -9.05 -2.17 7.99
CA THR A 83 -7.70 -2.27 8.57
C THR A 83 -7.77 -2.28 10.09
N ILE A 84 -6.67 -2.60 10.79
CA ILE A 84 -6.58 -2.38 12.25
C ILE A 84 -6.36 -0.91 12.60
N LYS A 85 -5.90 -0.10 11.64
CA LYS A 85 -5.78 1.36 11.75
C LYS A 85 -7.08 2.00 11.25
N LYS A 86 -8.12 1.96 12.08
CA LYS A 86 -9.52 2.24 11.71
C LYS A 86 -9.84 3.66 11.22
N GLU A 87 -8.92 4.59 11.40
CA GLU A 87 -9.20 6.02 11.21
C GLU A 87 -8.53 6.52 9.94
N GLU A 88 -7.21 6.72 9.95
CA GLU A 88 -6.48 7.36 8.86
C GLU A 88 -4.95 7.24 9.05
N PHE A 89 -4.18 7.90 8.18
CA PHE A 89 -2.74 8.06 8.40
C PHE A 89 -2.48 9.03 9.57
N PRO A 90 -1.35 8.89 10.28
CA PRO A 90 -1.05 9.65 11.49
C PRO A 90 -0.81 11.14 11.21
N ASN A 91 -0.48 11.50 9.97
CA ASN A 91 -0.31 12.89 9.56
C ASN A 91 -1.57 13.41 8.84
N PRO A 92 -2.31 14.37 9.43
CA PRO A 92 -3.51 14.95 8.81
C PRO A 92 -3.28 15.54 7.41
N ALA A 93 -2.05 15.97 7.10
CA ALA A 93 -1.70 16.53 5.81
C ALA A 93 -1.87 15.53 4.66
N VAL A 94 -1.87 14.21 4.90
CA VAL A 94 -2.08 13.21 3.84
C VAL A 94 -3.52 12.66 3.80
N ASN A 95 -4.37 13.00 4.76
CA ASN A 95 -5.70 12.39 4.89
C ASN A 95 -6.73 12.93 3.87
N HIS A 96 -6.43 14.05 3.20
CA HIS A 96 -7.20 14.54 2.06
C HIS A 96 -6.79 13.91 0.72
N MET A 97 -5.75 13.06 0.72
CA MET A 97 -5.24 12.37 -0.46
C MET A 97 -5.80 10.94 -0.54
N SER A 98 -5.71 10.30 -1.70
CA SER A 98 -6.25 8.94 -1.87
C SER A 98 -5.33 7.90 -1.25
N PRO A 99 -5.78 7.10 -0.26
CA PRO A 99 -4.91 6.13 0.38
C PRO A 99 -4.81 4.86 -0.47
N PHE A 100 -3.58 4.39 -0.71
CA PHE A 100 -3.29 3.21 -1.50
C PHE A 100 -2.22 2.34 -0.83
N HIS A 101 -2.12 1.09 -1.25
CA HIS A 101 -1.02 0.21 -0.89
C HIS A 101 -0.48 -0.56 -2.09
N PHE A 102 0.77 -1.02 -1.99
CA PHE A 102 1.41 -1.96 -2.91
C PHE A 102 1.93 -3.17 -2.16
N ALA A 103 1.91 -4.34 -2.82
CA ALA A 103 2.69 -5.50 -2.42
C ALA A 103 4.16 -5.35 -2.80
N LEU A 104 5.04 -5.58 -1.83
CA LEU A 104 6.47 -5.67 -2.05
C LEU A 104 6.83 -7.13 -2.41
N LEU A 105 6.44 -7.54 -3.62
CA LEU A 105 6.57 -8.92 -4.05
C LEU A 105 8.03 -9.42 -3.95
N GLY A 106 8.21 -10.60 -3.34
CA GLY A 106 9.50 -11.23 -3.07
C GLY A 106 10.09 -10.89 -1.70
N VAL A 107 9.41 -10.04 -0.92
CA VAL A 107 9.77 -9.71 0.47
C VAL A 107 8.85 -10.48 1.42
N ASN A 108 9.43 -11.03 2.49
CA ASN A 108 8.73 -11.75 3.56
C ASN A 108 7.59 -12.66 3.07
N ARG A 109 7.91 -13.66 2.24
CA ARG A 109 6.93 -14.62 1.68
C ARG A 109 5.72 -13.94 1.01
N GLN A 110 5.93 -12.80 0.34
CA GLN A 110 4.90 -12.00 -0.34
C GLN A 110 3.94 -11.24 0.59
N LEU A 111 4.22 -11.18 1.89
CA LEU A 111 3.37 -10.48 2.86
C LEU A 111 3.61 -8.97 2.84
N ALA A 112 4.86 -8.55 2.68
CA ALA A 112 5.21 -7.15 2.88
C ALA A 112 4.41 -6.19 1.98
N ARG A 113 3.99 -5.07 2.56
CA ARG A 113 3.26 -3.98 1.93
C ARG A 113 3.93 -2.64 2.17
N VAL A 114 3.73 -1.72 1.25
CA VAL A 114 3.95 -0.30 1.48
C VAL A 114 2.61 0.41 1.40
N TYR A 115 2.32 1.24 2.39
CA TYR A 115 1.12 2.06 2.45
C TYR A 115 1.50 3.52 2.27
N GLY A 116 0.61 4.26 1.61
CA GLY A 116 0.83 5.66 1.38
C GLY A 116 -0.38 6.35 0.79
N ALA A 117 -0.24 7.65 0.58
CA ALA A 117 -1.27 8.48 0.01
C ALA A 117 -0.85 8.97 -1.38
N TYR A 118 -1.77 8.95 -2.33
CA TYR A 118 -1.55 9.38 -3.69
C TYR A 118 -2.15 10.76 -3.93
N TYR A 119 -1.34 11.67 -4.48
CA TYR A 119 -1.78 12.98 -4.93
C TYR A 119 -0.91 13.49 -6.09
N ALA A 120 -1.57 13.98 -7.14
CA ALA A 120 -0.95 14.68 -8.28
C ALA A 120 0.24 13.96 -8.99
N GLY A 121 0.29 12.63 -8.96
CA GLY A 121 1.36 11.82 -9.58
C GLY A 121 2.40 11.30 -8.59
N THR A 122 2.34 11.78 -7.35
CA THR A 122 3.25 11.37 -6.26
C THR A 122 2.51 10.43 -5.32
N PHE A 123 3.18 9.35 -4.94
CA PHE A 123 2.81 8.45 -3.87
C PHE A 123 3.70 8.75 -2.68
N PHE A 124 3.11 9.32 -1.64
CA PHE A 124 3.77 9.62 -0.38
C PHE A 124 3.74 8.37 0.49
N ILE A 125 4.90 7.73 0.65
CA ILE A 125 5.07 6.56 1.50
C ILE A 125 4.89 7.00 2.95
N VAL A 126 4.01 6.30 3.68
CA VAL A 126 3.78 6.53 5.11
C VAL A 126 4.30 5.35 5.93
N TRP A 127 4.03 4.12 5.50
CA TRP A 127 4.31 2.91 6.30
C TRP A 127 4.88 1.76 5.46
N PHE A 128 5.76 0.97 6.07
CA PHE A 128 6.23 -0.32 5.58
C PHE A 128 5.76 -1.43 6.52
N ASP A 129 4.78 -2.20 6.09
CA ASP A 129 4.20 -3.30 6.86
C ASP A 129 4.85 -4.61 6.39
N LEU A 130 5.76 -5.17 7.19
CA LEU A 130 6.51 -6.37 6.80
C LEU A 130 5.61 -7.61 6.74
N ASP A 131 4.66 -7.71 7.66
CA ASP A 131 3.93 -8.94 7.99
C ASP A 131 2.46 -8.92 7.52
N HIS A 132 2.03 -7.84 6.84
CA HIS A 132 0.67 -7.65 6.34
C HIS A 132 -0.37 -7.55 7.48
N GLU A 133 0.01 -6.90 8.58
CA GLU A 133 -0.82 -6.80 9.78
C GLU A 133 -1.84 -5.67 9.69
N ILE A 134 -1.56 -4.60 8.93
CA ILE A 134 -2.47 -3.46 8.82
C ILE A 134 -3.81 -3.91 8.24
N TRP A 135 -3.78 -4.76 7.22
CA TRP A 135 -4.98 -5.35 6.65
C TRP A 135 -5.07 -6.82 7.04
N HIS A 136 -5.76 -7.10 8.14
CA HIS A 136 -6.21 -8.46 8.44
C HIS A 136 -7.24 -8.88 7.40
N SER A 137 -6.78 -9.53 6.33
CA SER A 137 -7.67 -10.43 5.59
C SER A 137 -7.86 -11.60 6.52
N PRO A 138 -9.06 -11.87 7.07
CA PRO A 138 -9.32 -13.17 7.65
C PRO A 138 -9.11 -14.14 6.48
N LEU A 139 -7.91 -14.72 6.38
CA LEU A 139 -7.64 -15.83 5.50
C LEU A 139 -8.67 -16.86 5.93
N LYS A 140 -9.73 -16.99 5.12
CA LYS A 140 -10.57 -18.16 5.14
C LYS A 140 -9.59 -19.30 4.88
N HIS A 141 -9.23 -20.01 5.94
CA HIS A 141 -8.63 -21.32 5.83
C HIS A 141 -9.60 -22.16 4.97
N THR A 142 -9.27 -22.27 3.69
CA THR A 142 -9.69 -23.38 2.82
C THR A 142 -8.60 -24.42 2.87
#